data_AF-A0A0C2G906-F1
#
_entry.id   AF-A0A0C2G906-F1
#
_cell.length_a   1.000
_cell.length_b   1.000
_cell.length_c   1.000
_cell.angle_alpha   90.00
_cell.angle_beta   90.00
_cell.angle_gamma   90.00
#
_symmetry.space_group_name_H-M   'P 1'
#
loop_
_entity.id
_entity.type
_entity.pdbx_description
1 polymer ?
#
loop_
_entity_poly.entity_id
_entity_poly.type
_entity_poly.pdbx_seq_one_letter_code
_entity_poly.pdbx_strand_id
1 'polypeptide(L)'
;MYSYLFEKDDSTTVNFSSYGRFLPGKGNQLLTVGAKHLRLFRTNPYTLIPPRDASEEWKQKTKLECVYSCRFMSPIQSFAKAKLPGYPSSEALLLAFEGCNVSVVAVDPEDRALSTISLHSFSSEFKRDGFTHHSHEPIVRADPANRCGAVVVYDRVLGILPFEGDFINSFSIPLSEIDHRLENIVDMIFLDGYYEPTLLFLYEPHQTTAGR
;
A
#
# COMPACT_ATOMS: atom_id res chain seq x y z
N MET A 1 17.01 31.96 12.11
CA MET A 1 17.40 30.78 12.90
C MET A 1 17.27 29.57 12.00
N TYR A 2 18.34 28.80 11.78
CA TYR A 2 18.32 27.63 10.90
C TYR A 2 18.37 26.35 11.75
N SER A 3 17.64 25.32 11.33
CA SER A 3 17.63 24.00 11.97
C SER A 3 17.84 22.91 10.92
N TYR A 4 18.54 21.83 11.29
CA TYR A 4 18.63 20.61 10.50
C TYR A 4 17.87 19.49 11.21
N LEU A 5 17.18 18.65 10.44
CA LEU A 5 16.49 17.46 10.95
C LEU A 5 17.32 16.23 10.58
N PHE A 6 17.66 15.41 11.57
CA PHE A 6 18.35 14.14 11.37
C PHE A 6 17.66 13.04 12.17
N GLU A 7 17.24 11.98 11.50
CA GLU A 7 16.55 10.82 12.09
C GLU A 7 17.62 9.75 12.41
N LYS A 8 17.86 9.50 13.70
CA LYS A 8 18.93 8.60 14.17
C LYS A 8 18.58 7.12 14.05
N ASP A 9 17.33 6.79 14.38
CA ASP A 9 16.84 5.41 14.42
C ASP A 9 15.69 5.25 13.43
N ASP A 10 15.73 4.16 12.67
CA ASP A 10 14.68 3.81 11.74
C ASP A 10 13.43 3.31 12.48
N SER A 11 12.26 3.49 11.87
CA SER A 11 11.03 2.87 12.40
C SER A 11 11.13 1.35 12.38
N THR A 12 10.76 0.74 13.52
CA THR A 12 10.73 -0.70 13.75
C THR A 12 9.32 -1.28 13.70
N THR A 13 8.30 -0.44 13.77
CA THR A 13 6.89 -0.84 13.67
C THR A 13 6.59 -1.37 12.26
N VAL A 14 5.73 -2.39 12.17
CA VAL A 14 5.19 -2.87 10.89
C VAL A 14 3.72 -2.48 10.82
N ASN A 15 3.39 -1.51 9.95
CA ASN A 15 2.03 -1.05 9.69
C ASN A 15 1.33 -1.95 8.67
N PHE A 16 2.04 -2.32 7.59
CA PHE A 16 1.49 -3.15 6.53
C PHE A 16 2.43 -4.31 6.22
N SER A 17 1.86 -5.44 5.85
CA SER A 17 2.62 -6.59 5.36
C SER A 17 1.90 -7.27 4.22
N SER A 18 2.64 -7.79 3.25
CA SER A 18 2.08 -8.53 2.13
C SER A 18 3.05 -9.59 1.62
N TYR A 19 2.50 -10.72 1.16
CA TYR A 19 3.28 -11.79 0.56
C TYR A 19 3.05 -11.79 -0.94
N GLY A 20 4.13 -11.78 -1.72
CA GLY A 20 4.02 -11.49 -3.13
C GLY A 20 5.32 -11.64 -3.88
N ARG A 21 5.31 -11.35 -5.17
CA ARG A 21 6.52 -11.39 -6.00
C ARG A 21 6.93 -9.98 -6.34
N PHE A 22 7.79 -9.39 -5.52
CA PHE A 22 8.19 -7.99 -5.67
C PHE A 22 9.54 -7.84 -6.36
N LEU A 23 10.44 -8.82 -6.17
CA LEU A 23 11.74 -8.85 -6.83
C LEU A 23 11.71 -9.78 -8.04
N PRO A 24 12.47 -9.48 -9.09
CA PRO A 24 12.70 -10.44 -10.16
C PRO A 24 13.39 -11.68 -9.62
N GLY A 25 13.08 -12.83 -10.22
CA GLY A 25 13.66 -14.12 -9.85
C GLY A 25 12.66 -15.08 -9.23
N LYS A 26 13.16 -16.19 -8.68
CA LYS A 26 12.33 -17.28 -8.16
C LYS A 26 11.89 -17.02 -6.71
N GLY A 27 10.65 -17.40 -6.43
CA GLY A 27 10.06 -17.34 -5.09
C GLY A 27 9.37 -16.01 -4.80
N ASN A 28 8.51 -16.05 -3.80
CA ASN A 28 7.81 -14.89 -3.26
C ASN A 28 8.63 -14.30 -2.10
N GLN A 29 8.37 -13.04 -1.80
CA GLN A 29 8.97 -12.27 -0.72
C GLN A 29 7.88 -11.80 0.24
N LEU A 30 8.26 -11.65 1.50
CA LEU A 30 7.47 -10.94 2.49
C LEU A 30 7.84 -9.46 2.43
N LEU A 31 6.89 -8.62 2.05
CA LEU A 31 7.00 -7.18 2.12
C LEU A 31 6.48 -6.71 3.47
N THR A 32 7.21 -5.80 4.11
CA THR A 32 6.76 -5.08 5.29
C THR A 32 6.94 -3.59 5.07
N VAL A 33 5.96 -2.80 5.48
CA VAL A 33 6.02 -1.34 5.51
C VAL A 33 5.89 -0.88 6.95
N GLY A 34 6.82 -0.02 7.37
CA GLY A 34 6.87 0.58 8.69
C GLY A 34 7.12 2.07 8.58
N ALA A 35 6.08 2.89 8.81
CA ALA A 35 6.09 4.33 8.57
C ALA A 35 6.68 4.70 7.19
N LYS A 36 7.94 5.10 7.15
CA LYS A 36 8.68 5.51 5.94
C LYS A 36 9.52 4.39 5.32
N HIS A 37 9.63 3.22 5.94
CA HIS A 37 10.52 2.15 5.50
C HIS A 37 9.75 1.02 4.84
N LEU A 38 10.18 0.62 3.66
CA LEU A 38 9.71 -0.61 3.01
C LEU A 38 10.88 -1.59 2.95
N ARG A 39 10.61 -2.82 3.37
CA ARG A 39 11.59 -3.90 3.44
C ARG A 39 11.02 -5.15 2.80
N LEU A 40 11.83 -5.85 2.01
CA LEU A 40 11.48 -7.14 1.43
C LEU A 40 12.35 -8.22 2.06
N PHE A 41 11.72 -9.29 2.50
CA PHE A 41 12.35 -10.41 3.17
C PHE A 41 12.17 -11.71 2.37
N ARG A 42 13.19 -12.56 2.43
CA ARG A 42 13.11 -13.96 2.02
C ARG A 42 13.24 -14.87 3.23
N THR A 43 12.59 -16.01 3.19
CA THR A 43 12.71 -17.05 4.24
C THR A 43 13.90 -17.94 3.93
N ASN A 44 14.88 -18.00 4.83
CA ASN A 44 15.98 -18.94 4.80
C ASN A 44 15.72 -20.07 5.82
N PRO A 45 15.30 -21.27 5.39
CA PRO A 45 15.04 -22.41 6.29
C PRO A 45 16.32 -23.12 6.74
N TYR A 46 17.49 -22.77 6.19
CA TYR A 46 18.76 -23.46 6.44
C TYR A 46 19.63 -22.75 7.48
N THR A 47 19.05 -21.85 8.29
CA THR A 47 19.83 -21.16 9.32
C THR A 47 20.12 -22.15 10.45
N LEU A 48 21.40 -22.31 10.77
CA LEU A 48 21.85 -23.17 11.87
C LEU A 48 22.15 -22.31 13.09
N ILE A 49 21.59 -22.68 14.24
CA ILE A 49 21.90 -22.05 15.53
C ILE A 49 23.01 -22.86 16.19
N PRO A 50 24.14 -22.22 16.54
CA PRO A 50 25.22 -22.91 17.22
C PRO A 50 24.77 -23.36 18.61
N PRO A 51 25.19 -24.56 19.04
CA PRO A 51 24.91 -25.04 20.39
C PRO A 51 25.57 -24.13 21.44
N ARG A 52 24.87 -23.87 22.55
CA ARG A 52 25.40 -23.01 23.63
C ARG A 52 26.39 -23.75 24.51
N ASP A 53 26.20 -25.06 24.64
CA ASP A 53 27.01 -25.97 25.43
C ASP A 53 27.45 -27.17 24.58
N ALA A 54 28.55 -27.83 24.95
CA ALA A 54 29.11 -28.97 24.23
C ALA A 54 28.19 -30.21 24.16
N SER A 55 27.10 -30.23 24.95
CA SER A 55 26.08 -31.29 24.95
C SER A 55 24.92 -31.03 23.99
N GLU A 56 24.81 -29.82 23.42
CA GLU A 56 23.74 -29.49 22.49
C GLU A 56 24.16 -29.74 21.04
N GLU A 57 23.20 -30.18 20.21
CA GLU A 57 23.37 -30.28 18.77
C GLU A 57 22.96 -28.98 18.06
N TRP A 58 23.44 -28.82 16.82
CA TRP A 58 23.02 -27.73 15.95
C TRP A 58 21.53 -27.81 15.67
N LYS A 59 20.80 -26.72 15.95
CA LYS A 59 19.36 -26.64 15.69
C LYS A 59 19.11 -25.85 14.41
N GLN A 60 18.41 -26.48 13.47
CA GLN A 60 17.94 -25.79 12.27
C GLN A 60 16.76 -24.88 12.62
N LYS A 61 16.78 -23.63 12.15
CA LYS A 61 15.71 -22.64 12.30
C LYS A 61 15.50 -21.90 10.99
N THR A 62 14.28 -21.41 10.79
CA THR A 62 13.97 -20.48 9.70
C THR A 62 14.22 -19.04 10.13
N LYS A 63 14.99 -18.30 9.32
CA LYS A 63 15.28 -16.87 9.51
C LYS A 63 14.70 -16.05 8.36
N LEU A 64 14.26 -14.82 8.65
CA LEU A 64 13.96 -13.84 7.62
C LEU A 64 15.22 -13.04 7.28
N GLU A 65 15.55 -13.02 5.99
CA GLU A 65 16.69 -12.27 5.45
C GLU A 65 16.17 -11.07 4.67
N CYS A 66 16.53 -9.87 5.11
CA CYS A 66 16.19 -8.63 4.40
C CYS A 66 17.03 -8.55 3.12
N VAL A 67 16.37 -8.62 1.96
CA VAL A 67 17.04 -8.61 0.65
C VAL A 67 16.92 -7.26 -0.07
N TYR A 68 15.98 -6.42 0.35
CA TYR A 68 15.80 -5.08 -0.18
C TYR A 68 15.23 -4.16 0.89
N SER A 69 15.69 -2.91 0.95
CA SER A 69 15.19 -1.90 1.87
C SER A 69 15.25 -0.54 1.21
N CYS A 70 14.15 0.21 1.26
CA CYS A 70 14.10 1.59 0.81
C CYS A 70 13.38 2.47 1.83
N ARG A 71 13.66 3.77 1.78
CA ARG A 71 13.07 4.78 2.66
C ARG A 71 12.36 5.84 1.81
N PHE A 72 11.12 6.11 2.16
CA PHE A 72 10.31 7.19 1.60
C PHE A 72 10.49 8.49 2.39
N MET A 73 10.18 9.61 1.77
CA MET A 73 10.26 10.92 2.42
C MET A 73 9.07 11.17 3.37
N SER A 74 7.93 10.53 3.10
CA SER A 74 6.70 10.63 3.87
C SER A 74 6.22 9.23 4.31
N PRO A 75 5.57 9.08 5.49
CA PRO A 75 5.01 7.82 5.90
C PRO A 75 3.93 7.34 4.92
N ILE A 76 3.90 6.04 4.67
CA ILE A 76 2.85 5.40 3.88
C ILE A 76 1.61 5.26 4.77
N GLN A 77 0.48 5.81 4.32
CA GLN A 77 -0.80 5.79 5.04
C GLN A 77 -1.67 4.60 4.63
N SER A 78 -1.57 4.14 3.39
CA SER A 78 -2.22 2.91 2.95
C SER A 78 -1.45 2.23 1.84
N PHE A 79 -1.63 0.92 1.75
CA PHE A 79 -0.90 0.04 0.86
C PHE A 79 -1.85 -0.94 0.16
N ALA A 80 -1.66 -1.11 -1.15
CA ALA A 80 -2.17 -2.25 -1.90
C ALA A 80 -1.09 -2.75 -2.87
N LYS A 81 -1.27 -3.97 -3.37
CA LYS A 81 -0.43 -4.53 -4.44
C LYS A 81 -1.30 -4.99 -5.60
N ALA A 82 -0.75 -4.90 -6.80
CA ALA A 82 -1.41 -5.35 -8.02
C ALA A 82 -0.37 -5.81 -9.04
N LYS A 83 -0.78 -6.68 -9.95
CA LYS A 83 0.03 -7.06 -11.10
C LYS A 83 -0.32 -6.17 -12.28
N LEU A 84 0.66 -5.44 -12.82
CA LEU A 84 0.44 -4.59 -13.99
C LEU A 84 0.81 -5.34 -15.28
N PRO A 85 0.09 -5.12 -16.41
CA PRO A 85 0.43 -5.72 -17.69
C PRO A 85 1.86 -5.43 -18.15
N GLY A 86 2.35 -4.20 -17.92
CA GLY A 86 3.72 -3.79 -18.27
C GLY A 86 4.83 -4.34 -17.36
N TYR A 87 4.48 -4.88 -16.20
CA TYR A 87 5.43 -5.45 -15.23
C TYR A 87 5.02 -6.89 -14.88
N PRO A 88 5.14 -7.86 -15.81
CA PRO A 88 4.62 -9.21 -15.59
C PRO A 88 5.46 -10.05 -14.61
N SER A 89 6.72 -9.64 -14.38
CA SER A 89 7.70 -10.35 -13.55
C SER A 89 7.71 -9.92 -12.08
N SER A 90 7.10 -8.78 -11.76
CA SER A 90 7.00 -8.22 -10.40
C SER A 90 5.62 -7.60 -10.17
N GLU A 91 5.12 -7.71 -8.94
CA GLU A 91 3.91 -7.00 -8.52
C GLU A 91 4.27 -5.54 -8.23
N ALA A 92 3.43 -4.64 -8.76
CA ALA A 92 3.49 -3.23 -8.43
C ALA A 92 2.81 -2.96 -7.08
N LEU A 93 3.22 -1.86 -6.47
CA LEU A 93 2.75 -1.38 -5.17
C LEU A 93 2.01 -0.07 -5.39
N LEU A 94 0.82 0.02 -4.82
CA LEU A 94 0.04 1.25 -4.75
C LEU A 94 0.22 1.80 -3.33
N LEU A 95 0.92 2.92 -3.24
CA LEU A 95 1.29 3.57 -1.99
C LEU A 95 0.53 4.89 -1.87
N ALA A 96 -0.36 5.00 -0.89
CA ALA A 96 -0.97 6.28 -0.53
C ALA A 96 -0.16 6.99 0.55
N PHE A 97 -0.03 8.30 0.35
CA PHE A 97 0.65 9.22 1.24
C PHE A 97 -0.31 10.32 1.68
N GLU A 98 0.14 11.10 2.67
CA GLU A 98 -0.54 12.30 3.12
C GLU A 98 -0.87 13.25 1.96
N GLY A 99 -2.00 13.95 2.09
CA GLY A 99 -2.51 14.81 1.04
C GLY A 99 -3.09 14.05 -0.14
N CYS A 100 -3.42 12.76 0.03
CA CYS A 100 -4.16 11.98 -0.96
C CYS A 100 -3.40 11.82 -2.28
N ASN A 101 -2.10 11.65 -2.15
CA ASN A 101 -1.20 11.33 -3.24
C ASN A 101 -1.02 9.81 -3.28
N VAL A 102 -1.17 9.21 -4.46
CA VAL A 102 -0.97 7.80 -4.69
C VAL A 102 0.18 7.61 -5.67
N SER A 103 1.17 6.82 -5.28
CA SER A 103 2.28 6.42 -6.13
C SER A 103 2.14 4.95 -6.51
N VAL A 104 2.22 4.66 -7.80
CA VAL A 104 2.32 3.29 -8.32
C VAL A 104 3.78 3.03 -8.63
N VAL A 105 4.37 2.06 -7.94
CA VAL A 105 5.81 1.78 -8.00
C VAL A 105 6.06 0.28 -8.17
N ALA A 106 7.15 -0.09 -8.82
CA ALA A 106 7.60 -1.47 -8.91
C ALA A 106 9.12 -1.52 -8.74
N VAL A 107 9.66 -2.67 -8.36
CA VAL A 107 11.11 -2.82 -8.36
C VAL A 107 11.58 -3.08 -9.79
N ASP A 108 12.46 -2.22 -10.28
CA ASP A 108 13.12 -2.38 -11.56
C ASP A 108 14.11 -3.55 -11.48
N PRO A 109 14.04 -4.54 -12.39
CA PRO A 109 14.97 -5.64 -12.39
C PRO A 109 16.42 -5.27 -12.71
N GLU A 110 16.65 -4.20 -13.48
CA GLU A 110 17.99 -3.79 -13.92
C GLU A 110 18.69 -3.03 -12.81
N ASP A 111 18.06 -1.96 -12.33
CA ASP A 111 18.62 -1.08 -11.29
C ASP A 111 18.49 -1.66 -9.88
N ARG A 112 17.67 -2.70 -9.71
CA ARG A 112 17.28 -3.27 -8.39
C ARG A 112 16.82 -2.18 -7.43
N ALA A 113 16.18 -1.15 -7.97
CA ALA A 113 15.70 0.02 -7.25
C ALA A 113 14.19 0.16 -7.46
N LEU A 114 13.56 0.95 -6.59
CA LEU A 114 12.14 1.24 -6.72
C LEU A 114 11.96 2.25 -7.88
N SER A 115 11.29 1.84 -8.94
CA SER A 115 10.93 2.69 -10.07
C SER A 115 9.49 3.17 -9.93
N THR A 116 9.29 4.45 -10.22
CA THR A 116 7.96 5.08 -10.19
C THR A 116 7.30 4.91 -11.55
N ILE A 117 6.19 4.19 -11.57
CA ILE A 117 5.41 3.92 -12.78
C ILE A 117 4.46 5.09 -13.05
N SER A 118 3.76 5.56 -12.02
CA SER A 118 2.88 6.72 -12.13
C SER A 118 2.64 7.39 -10.78
N LEU A 119 2.31 8.67 -10.82
CA LEU A 119 1.99 9.50 -9.65
C LEU A 119 0.62 10.15 -9.87
N HIS A 120 -0.25 10.02 -8.87
CA HIS A 120 -1.62 10.52 -8.92
C HIS A 120 -1.88 11.39 -7.71
N SER A 121 -2.41 12.58 -7.95
CA SER A 121 -2.82 13.48 -6.88
C SER A 121 -4.32 13.67 -6.92
N PHE A 122 -4.99 13.29 -5.84
CA PHE A 122 -6.42 13.50 -5.66
C PHE A 122 -6.70 14.69 -4.75
N SER A 123 -5.67 15.41 -4.28
CA SER A 123 -5.85 16.67 -3.57
C SER A 123 -6.28 17.77 -4.52
N SER A 124 -7.55 18.18 -4.43
CA SER A 124 -7.94 19.52 -4.83
C SER A 124 -8.69 20.19 -3.68
N GLU A 125 -8.56 21.51 -3.56
CA GLU A 125 -9.29 22.29 -2.55
C GLU A 125 -10.81 22.16 -2.74
N PHE A 126 -11.27 22.05 -4.00
CA PHE A 126 -12.67 21.81 -4.33
C PHE A 126 -13.19 20.46 -3.83
N LYS A 127 -12.32 19.46 -3.72
CA LYS A 127 -12.67 18.13 -3.19
C LYS A 127 -12.72 18.08 -1.66
N ARG A 128 -12.28 19.15 -0.98
CA ARG A 128 -12.29 19.25 0.48
C ARG A 128 -13.57 19.87 1.03
N ASP A 129 -14.44 20.43 0.18
CA ASP A 129 -15.72 21.03 0.59
C ASP A 129 -15.60 21.99 1.80
N GLY A 130 -14.50 22.76 1.85
CA GLY A 130 -14.22 23.70 2.95
C GLY A 130 -13.61 23.07 4.23
N PHE A 131 -13.47 21.75 4.33
CA PHE A 131 -12.79 21.10 5.45
C PHE A 131 -11.28 21.32 5.40
N THR A 132 -10.72 21.80 6.52
CA THR A 132 -9.28 22.09 6.66
C THR A 132 -8.51 20.96 7.33
N HIS A 133 -9.20 20.08 8.07
CA HIS A 133 -8.64 18.91 8.74
C HIS A 133 -9.38 17.65 8.30
N HIS A 134 -8.62 16.62 7.92
CA HIS A 134 -9.15 15.31 7.57
C HIS A 134 -8.63 14.32 8.60
N SER A 135 -9.53 13.64 9.30
CA SER A 135 -9.18 12.67 10.33
C SER A 135 -8.88 11.29 9.77
N HIS A 136 -9.40 10.97 8.58
CA HIS A 136 -9.29 9.62 8.01
C HIS A 136 -8.16 9.52 7.00
N GLU A 137 -7.40 8.44 7.15
CA GLU A 137 -6.32 8.07 6.23
C GLU A 137 -6.91 7.58 4.90
N PRO A 138 -6.26 7.86 3.76
CA PRO A 138 -6.71 7.37 2.47
C PRO A 138 -6.71 5.84 2.46
N ILE A 139 -7.78 5.22 1.97
CA ILE A 139 -7.89 3.76 1.89
C ILE A 139 -7.60 3.34 0.45
N VAL A 140 -6.52 2.59 0.23
CA VAL A 140 -6.17 2.04 -1.10
C VAL A 140 -6.50 0.56 -1.16
N ARG A 141 -7.14 0.13 -2.25
CA ARG A 141 -7.40 -1.27 -2.58
C ARG A 141 -7.08 -1.54 -4.04
N ALA A 142 -6.78 -2.79 -4.35
CA ALA A 142 -6.58 -3.26 -5.72
C ALA A 142 -7.55 -4.40 -6.01
N ASP A 143 -8.02 -4.44 -7.25
CA ASP A 143 -8.90 -5.50 -7.74
C ASP A 143 -8.15 -6.84 -7.79
N PRO A 144 -8.70 -7.94 -7.24
CA PRO A 144 -8.08 -9.27 -7.27
C PRO A 144 -7.74 -9.76 -8.68
N ALA A 145 -8.55 -9.39 -9.68
CA ALA A 145 -8.32 -9.70 -11.08
C ALA A 145 -7.29 -8.77 -11.76
N ASN A 146 -6.73 -7.80 -11.03
CA ASN A 146 -5.74 -6.83 -11.49
C ASN A 146 -6.21 -5.97 -12.67
N ARG A 147 -7.47 -5.52 -12.67
CA ARG A 147 -7.99 -4.59 -13.69
C ARG A 147 -7.80 -3.13 -13.28
N CYS A 148 -7.96 -2.81 -11.99
CA CYS A 148 -7.79 -1.45 -11.48
C CYS A 148 -7.39 -1.40 -10.00
N GLY A 149 -6.92 -0.22 -9.59
CA GLY A 149 -6.81 0.20 -8.19
C GLY A 149 -7.88 1.23 -7.85
N ALA A 150 -8.24 1.30 -6.58
CA ALA A 150 -9.14 2.31 -6.06
C ALA A 150 -8.54 2.95 -4.80
N VAL A 151 -8.81 4.23 -4.62
CA VAL A 151 -8.45 4.97 -3.42
C VAL A 151 -9.65 5.78 -2.95
N VAL A 152 -10.03 5.66 -1.68
CA VAL A 152 -10.99 6.57 -1.05
C VAL A 152 -10.20 7.69 -0.38
N VAL A 153 -10.62 8.91 -0.66
CA VAL A 153 -9.99 10.14 -0.27
C VAL A 153 -11.04 11.05 0.36
N TYR A 154 -10.71 11.63 1.52
CA TYR A 154 -11.60 12.56 2.25
C TYR A 154 -12.99 11.97 2.56
N ASP A 155 -13.12 10.64 2.64
CA ASP A 155 -14.36 9.88 2.82
C ASP A 155 -15.51 10.22 1.85
N ARG A 156 -15.19 10.94 0.77
CA ARG A 156 -16.17 11.54 -0.14
C ARG A 156 -15.78 11.39 -1.60
N VAL A 157 -14.52 11.10 -1.90
CA VAL A 157 -14.03 10.98 -3.27
C VAL A 157 -13.41 9.61 -3.49
N LEU A 158 -13.88 8.93 -4.53
CA LEU A 158 -13.33 7.68 -5.02
C LEU A 158 -12.41 7.97 -6.20
N GLY A 159 -11.10 7.80 -6.03
CA GLY A 159 -10.12 7.78 -7.10
C GLY A 159 -10.00 6.38 -7.69
N ILE A 160 -10.09 6.25 -9.01
CA ILE A 160 -9.92 4.98 -9.73
C ILE A 160 -8.66 5.06 -10.61
N LEU A 161 -7.85 4.01 -10.55
CA LEU A 161 -6.61 3.84 -11.29
C LEU A 161 -6.75 2.61 -12.21
N PRO A 162 -7.25 2.76 -13.44
CA PRO A 162 -7.33 1.65 -14.38
C PRO A 162 -5.91 1.19 -14.78
N PHE A 163 -5.69 -0.12 -14.82
CA PHE A 163 -4.40 -0.70 -15.24
C PHE A 163 -4.35 -1.03 -16.74
N GLU A 164 -5.42 -0.70 -17.47
CA GLU A 164 -5.50 -0.88 -18.91
C GLU A 164 -4.75 0.24 -19.65
N GLY A 165 -4.03 -0.14 -20.70
CA GLY A 165 -3.27 0.77 -21.56
C GLY A 165 -1.81 0.99 -21.15
N ASP A 166 -1.13 1.85 -21.91
CA ASP A 166 0.31 2.14 -21.71
C ASP A 166 0.54 3.06 -20.49
N PHE A 167 -0.47 3.83 -20.10
CA PHE A 167 -0.42 4.79 -19.00
C PHE A 167 -1.63 4.62 -18.10
N ILE A 168 -1.40 4.72 -16.78
CA ILE A 168 -2.47 4.73 -15.78
C ILE A 168 -3.09 6.14 -15.80
N ASN A 169 -4.25 6.29 -16.41
CA ASN A 169 -5.00 7.54 -16.41
C ASN A 169 -6.05 7.51 -15.30
N SER A 170 -5.70 8.06 -14.13
CA SER A 170 -6.63 8.08 -13.01
C SER A 170 -7.74 9.11 -13.19
N PHE A 171 -8.90 8.81 -12.61
CA PHE A 171 -10.02 9.74 -12.53
C PHE A 171 -10.65 9.64 -11.13
N SER A 172 -11.49 10.61 -10.79
CA SER A 172 -12.13 10.67 -9.48
C SER A 172 -13.63 10.88 -9.60
N ILE A 173 -14.40 10.16 -8.80
CA ILE A 173 -15.85 10.24 -8.71
C ILE A 173 -16.21 10.68 -7.29
N PRO A 174 -17.00 11.75 -7.10
CA PRO A 174 -17.63 12.05 -5.82
C PRO A 174 -18.57 10.91 -5.41
N LEU A 175 -18.43 10.38 -4.19
CA LEU A 175 -19.26 9.29 -3.68
C LEU A 175 -20.74 9.68 -3.61
N SER A 176 -21.04 10.96 -3.41
CA SER A 176 -22.40 11.51 -3.43
C SER A 176 -23.09 11.39 -4.79
N GLU A 177 -22.33 11.36 -5.90
CA GLU A 177 -22.86 11.11 -7.24
C GLU A 177 -23.22 9.63 -7.46
N ILE A 178 -22.59 8.72 -6.70
CA ILE A 178 -22.89 7.28 -6.74
C ILE A 178 -24.13 6.98 -5.89
N ASP A 179 -24.09 7.38 -4.62
CA ASP A 179 -25.21 7.31 -3.69
C ASP A 179 -25.01 8.37 -2.61
N HIS A 180 -25.97 9.29 -2.49
CA HIS A 180 -25.98 10.36 -1.49
C HIS A 180 -25.79 9.88 -0.04
N ARG A 181 -26.02 8.60 0.27
CA ARG A 181 -25.84 8.01 1.61
C ARG A 181 -24.40 7.60 1.90
N LEU A 182 -23.53 7.52 0.89
CA LEU A 182 -22.12 7.11 1.02
C LEU A 182 -21.30 8.21 1.71
N GLU A 183 -21.58 8.39 2.99
CA GLU A 183 -20.84 9.24 3.91
C GLU A 183 -20.17 8.38 4.98
N ASN A 184 -19.10 8.92 5.59
CA ASN A 184 -18.35 8.28 6.68
C ASN A 184 -17.93 6.85 6.31
N ILE A 185 -17.12 6.74 5.25
CA ILE A 185 -16.58 5.45 4.79
C ILE A 185 -15.65 4.89 5.87
N VAL A 186 -15.95 3.67 6.31
CA VAL A 186 -15.14 2.93 7.30
C VAL A 186 -14.09 2.07 6.59
N ASP A 187 -14.50 1.35 5.55
CA ASP A 187 -13.59 0.55 4.73
C ASP A 187 -14.18 0.33 3.33
N MET A 188 -13.32 -0.04 2.37
CA MET A 188 -13.75 -0.60 1.10
C MET A 188 -12.95 -1.84 0.75
N ILE A 189 -13.54 -2.72 -0.06
CA ILE A 189 -12.86 -3.90 -0.59
C ILE A 189 -13.40 -4.24 -1.99
N PHE A 190 -12.54 -4.77 -2.84
CA PHE A 190 -12.96 -5.38 -4.10
C PHE A 190 -13.49 -6.80 -3.87
N LEU A 191 -14.59 -7.14 -4.53
CA LEU A 191 -15.16 -8.49 -4.50
C LEU A 191 -14.55 -9.35 -5.60
N ASP A 192 -14.28 -10.61 -5.26
CA ASP A 192 -13.76 -11.61 -6.21
C ASP A 192 -14.91 -12.30 -6.99
N GLY A 193 -14.59 -12.80 -8.18
CA GLY A 193 -15.52 -13.57 -9.01
C GLY A 193 -16.49 -12.76 -9.88
N TYR A 194 -16.40 -11.43 -9.88
CA TYR A 194 -17.24 -10.56 -10.72
C TYR A 194 -16.58 -10.23 -12.06
N TYR A 195 -17.38 -10.24 -13.12
CA TYR A 195 -16.94 -9.92 -14.49
C TYR A 195 -16.43 -8.47 -14.61
N GLU A 196 -17.01 -7.56 -13.85
CA GLU A 196 -16.57 -6.18 -13.71
C GLU A 196 -15.94 -5.93 -12.32
N PRO A 197 -15.00 -4.99 -12.18
CA PRO A 197 -14.38 -4.66 -10.90
C PRO A 197 -15.45 -4.12 -9.95
N THR A 198 -15.82 -4.92 -8.95
CA THR A 198 -16.93 -4.64 -8.04
C THR A 198 -16.40 -4.24 -6.68
N LEU A 199 -16.78 -3.06 -6.20
CA LEU A 199 -16.39 -2.52 -4.88
C LEU A 199 -17.55 -2.66 -3.88
N LEU A 200 -17.20 -3.12 -2.68
CA LEU A 200 -18.06 -3.08 -1.50
C LEU A 200 -17.57 -1.96 -0.58
N PHE A 201 -18.51 -1.12 -0.13
CA PHE A 201 -18.27 -0.06 0.84
C PHE A 201 -18.93 -0.40 2.17
N LEU A 202 -18.18 -0.26 3.26
CA LEU A 202 -18.71 -0.21 4.61
C LEU A 202 -18.75 1.25 5.05
N TYR A 203 -19.93 1.76 5.39
CA TYR A 203 -20.14 3.18 5.63
C TYR A 203 -21.28 3.45 6.62
N GLU A 204 -21.28 4.65 7.20
CA GLU A 204 -22.28 5.11 8.17
C GLU A 204 -22.96 6.40 7.67
N PRO A 205 -24.18 6.33 7.08
CA PRO A 205 -24.87 7.53 6.61
C PRO A 205 -25.11 8.56 7.72
N HIS A 206 -25.34 8.08 8.95
CA HIS A 206 -25.46 8.90 10.14
C HIS A 206 -24.52 8.32 11.19
N GLN A 207 -23.40 9.00 11.41
CA GLN A 207 -22.40 8.55 12.38
C GLN A 207 -22.97 8.57 13.81
N THR A 208 -22.77 7.47 14.55
CA THR A 208 -23.08 7.40 15.98
C THR A 208 -21.88 6.90 16.76
N THR A 209 -21.89 7.07 18.07
CA THR A 209 -20.86 6.58 18.98
C THR A 209 -21.49 5.75 20.09
N ALA A 210 -20.71 4.83 20.65
CA ALA A 210 -21.17 4.04 21.80
C ALA A 210 -21.59 4.98 22.94
N GLY A 211 -22.88 4.95 23.29
CA GLY A 211 -23.45 5.80 24.34
C GLY A 211 -24.31 6.97 23.86
N ARG A 212 -24.62 7.07 22.56
CA ARG A 212 -25.62 8.01 22.01
C ARG A 212 -26.70 7.29 21.20
#